data_AF-K0W800-F1
#
_entry.id   AF-K0W800-F1
#
_cell.length_a   1.000
_cell.length_b   1.000
_cell.length_c   1.000
_cell.angle_alpha   90.00
_cell.angle_beta   90.00
_cell.angle_gamma   90.00
#
_symmetry.space_group_name_H-M   'P 1'
#
loop_
_entity.id
_entity.type
_entity.pdbx_description
1 polymer ?
#
loop_
_entity_poly.entity_id
_entity_poly.type
_entity_poly.pdbx_seq_one_letter_code
_entity_poly.pdbx_strand_id
1 'polypeptide(L)'
;MFKLAHISDVHLGPLPRLSIQELFSKRITGFVNWHRNRRKHLFGSTLDLLLDDIRAHQADHLAVTGDLVNLASGIEIRAAAAWLRELGDPADTSVVPGN
;
A
#
# COMPACT_ATOMS: atom_id res chain seq x y z
N MET A 1 -27.50 4.01 -9.50
CA MET A 1 -26.27 4.38 -10.22
C MET A 1 -25.13 3.76 -9.45
N PHE A 2 -24.24 3.02 -10.11
CA PHE A 2 -23.11 2.36 -9.46
C PHE A 2 -21.96 3.36 -9.22
N LYS A 3 -21.36 3.33 -8.02
CA LYS A 3 -20.24 4.18 -7.61
C LYS A 3 -19.00 3.32 -7.40
N LEU A 4 -18.01 3.51 -8.27
CA LEU A 4 -16.71 2.87 -8.15
C LEU A 4 -15.73 3.82 -7.47
N ALA A 5 -15.16 3.42 -6.34
CA ALA A 5 -13.97 4.05 -5.80
C ALA A 5 -12.73 3.40 -6.41
N HIS A 6 -11.74 4.21 -6.80
CA HIS A 6 -10.50 3.72 -7.37
C HIS A 6 -9.31 4.41 -6.70
N ILE A 7 -8.39 3.60 -6.18
CA ILE A 7 -7.13 4.06 -5.60
C ILE A 7 -5.97 3.31 -6.26
N SER A 8 -4.82 3.98 -6.38
CA SER A 8 -3.62 3.40 -6.98
C SER A 8 -2.37 3.75 -6.19
N ASP A 9 -1.34 2.91 -6.32
CA ASP A 9 0.03 3.18 -5.86
C ASP A 9 0.10 3.53 -4.36
N VAL A 10 -0.61 2.72 -3.57
CA VAL A 10 -0.80 2.88 -2.12
C VAL A 10 0.54 2.91 -1.37
N HIS A 11 1.54 2.13 -1.81
CA HIS A 11 2.87 2.07 -1.21
C HIS A 11 2.86 1.98 0.32
N LEU A 12 2.24 0.93 0.86
CA LEU A 12 2.05 0.73 2.30
C LEU A 12 3.33 0.97 3.10
N GLY A 13 3.18 1.77 4.15
CA GLY A 13 4.24 2.16 5.07
C GLY A 13 3.82 2.03 6.54
N PRO A 14 4.75 2.25 7.49
CA PRO A 14 6.17 2.53 7.27
C PRO A 14 6.92 1.29 6.80
N LEU A 15 8.03 1.49 6.07
CA LEU A 15 8.93 0.39 5.73
C LEU A 15 9.28 -0.37 7.01
N PRO A 16 9.13 -1.71 7.04
CA PRO A 16 9.59 -2.50 8.17
C PRO A 16 11.10 -2.28 8.36
N ARG A 17 11.60 -2.49 9.58
CA ARG A 17 13.05 -2.50 9.82
C ARG A 17 13.67 -3.69 9.07
N LEU A 18 14.06 -3.46 7.82
CA LEU A 18 14.72 -4.46 6.99
C LEU A 18 16.11 -4.76 7.56
N SER A 19 16.43 -6.04 7.67
CA SER A 19 17.77 -6.48 8.03
C SER A 19 18.76 -6.17 6.90
N ILE A 20 20.05 -5.97 7.23
CA ILE A 20 21.10 -5.73 6.22
C ILE A 20 21.15 -6.89 5.21
N GLN A 21 20.82 -8.11 5.65
CA GLN A 21 20.75 -9.30 4.80
C GLN A 21 19.62 -9.23 3.76
N GLU A 22 18.46 -8.67 4.10
CA GLU A 22 17.34 -8.45 3.16
C GLU A 22 17.60 -7.28 2.20
N LEU A 23 18.54 -6.39 2.56
CA LEU A 23 19.00 -5.28 1.73
C LEU A 23 20.05 -5.69 0.70
N PHE A 24 20.66 -6.89 0.77
CA PHE A 24 21.69 -7.32 -0.19
C PHE A 24 21.08 -7.60 -1.58
N SER A 25 21.01 -6.56 -2.43
CA SER A 25 20.80 -6.55 -3.89
C SER A 25 20.58 -5.09 -4.35
N LYS A 26 20.07 -4.83 -5.58
CA LYS A 26 19.62 -3.51 -6.08
C LYS A 26 18.65 -2.74 -5.15
N ARG A 27 18.24 -3.33 -4.02
CA ARG A 27 17.37 -2.78 -2.99
C ARG A 27 18.07 -1.78 -2.04
N ILE A 28 19.41 -1.76 -2.00
CA ILE A 28 20.18 -0.76 -1.24
C ILE A 28 19.91 0.66 -1.75
N THR A 29 19.92 0.86 -3.08
CA THR A 29 19.69 2.18 -3.67
C THR A 29 18.26 2.66 -3.44
N GLY A 30 17.27 1.76 -3.51
CA GLY A 30 15.87 2.02 -3.16
C GLY A 30 15.71 2.43 -1.69
N PHE A 31 16.34 1.71 -0.77
CA PHE A 31 16.34 2.05 0.66
C PHE A 31 17.00 3.41 0.94
N VAL A 32 18.12 3.73 0.29
CA VAL A 32 18.80 5.04 0.43
C VAL A 32 17.95 6.17 -0.13
N ASN A 33 17.28 5.97 -1.27
CA ASN A 33 16.37 6.96 -1.85
C ASN A 33 15.15 7.18 -0.94
N TRP A 34 14.54 6.11 -0.42
CA TRP A 34 13.44 6.21 0.55
C TRP A 34 13.87 6.92 1.84
N HIS A 35 15.04 6.57 2.38
CA HIS A 35 15.56 7.17 3.60
C HIS A 35 15.87 8.66 3.44
N ARG A 36 16.37 9.06 2.26
CA ARG A 36 16.67 10.48 1.95
C ARG A 36 15.41 11.30 1.66
N ASN A 37 14.43 10.76 0.94
CA ASN A 37 13.31 11.54 0.41
C ASN A 37 11.96 11.35 1.14
N ARG A 38 11.66 10.17 1.69
CA ARG A 38 10.30 9.85 2.22
C ARG A 38 10.17 9.81 3.74
N ARG A 39 11.26 9.91 4.51
CA ARG A 39 11.21 9.93 6.00
C ARG A 39 10.36 11.07 6.59
N LYS A 40 10.09 12.12 5.81
CA LYS A 40 9.36 13.33 6.25
C LYS A 40 7.84 13.26 6.08
N HIS A 41 7.30 12.26 5.39
CA HIS A 41 5.86 12.11 5.16
C HIS A 41 5.38 10.86 5.90
N LEU A 42 4.87 11.03 7.12
CA LEU A 42 4.22 9.96 7.88
C LEU A 42 2.96 9.49 7.11
N PHE A 43 3.08 8.37 6.39
CA PHE A 43 2.05 7.77 5.55
C PHE A 43 1.09 6.82 6.29
N GLY A 44 0.94 6.96 7.61
CA GLY A 44 -0.02 6.15 8.37
C GLY A 44 -1.46 6.66 8.23
N SER A 45 -1.68 7.95 8.44
CA SER A 45 -3.03 8.51 8.58
C SER A 45 -3.75 8.81 7.26
N THR A 46 -3.03 9.06 6.16
CA THR A 46 -3.66 9.52 4.91
C THR A 46 -4.49 8.43 4.24
N LEU A 47 -3.99 7.19 4.24
CA LEU A 47 -4.71 6.06 3.65
C LEU A 47 -5.99 5.77 4.43
N ASP A 48 -5.91 5.76 5.76
CA ASP A 48 -7.07 5.54 6.62
C ASP A 48 -8.14 6.62 6.40
N LEU A 49 -7.75 7.91 6.37
CA LEU A 49 -8.66 9.02 6.08
C LEU A 49 -9.30 8.91 4.68
N LEU A 50 -8.54 8.49 3.67
CA LEU A 50 -9.05 8.29 2.32
C LEU A 50 -10.07 7.15 2.27
N LEU A 51 -9.78 6.03 2.94
CA LEU A 51 -10.69 4.89 3.01
C LEU A 51 -11.98 5.25 3.76
N ASP A 52 -11.87 6.01 4.84
CA ASP A 52 -13.04 6.49 5.58
C ASP A 52 -13.89 7.45 4.74
N ASP A 53 -13.28 8.32 3.93
CA ASP A 53 -13.99 9.19 3.00
C ASP A 53 -14.69 8.39 1.88
N ILE A 54 -14.04 7.36 1.33
CA ILE A 54 -14.64 6.44 0.34
C ILE A 54 -15.87 5.75 0.93
N ARG A 55 -15.77 5.26 2.17
CA ARG A 55 -16.89 4.63 2.90
C ARG A 55 -18.01 5.62 3.15
N ALA A 56 -17.70 6.85 3.57
CA ALA A 56 -18.68 7.92 3.78
C ALA A 56 -19.46 8.28 2.50
N HIS A 57 -18.81 8.20 1.32
CA HIS A 57 -19.47 8.39 0.03
C HIS A 57 -20.28 7.17 -0.46
N GLN A 58 -20.26 6.07 0.32
CA GLN A 58 -20.97 4.82 0.03
C GLN A 58 -20.67 4.31 -1.38
N ALA A 59 -19.38 4.09 -1.67
CA ALA A 59 -18.97 3.41 -2.89
C ALA A 59 -19.51 1.97 -2.91
N ASP A 60 -19.98 1.51 -4.07
CA ASP A 60 -20.50 0.15 -4.26
C ASP A 60 -19.36 -0.86 -4.45
N HIS A 61 -18.18 -0.40 -4.91
CA HIS A 61 -17.00 -1.23 -5.10
C HIS A 61 -15.72 -0.43 -4.99
N LEU A 62 -14.65 -1.06 -4.49
CA LEU A 62 -13.31 -0.50 -4.41
C LEU A 62 -12.35 -1.23 -5.36
N ALA A 63 -11.78 -0.50 -6.31
CA ALA A 63 -10.68 -0.97 -7.14
C ALA A 63 -9.35 -0.45 -6.59
N VAL A 64 -8.41 -1.36 -6.32
CA VAL A 64 -7.04 -1.05 -5.91
C VAL A 64 -6.07 -1.51 -7.00
N THR A 65 -5.30 -0.58 -7.55
CA THR A 65 -4.33 -0.87 -8.61
C THR A 65 -2.93 -0.40 -8.26
N GLY A 66 -1.93 -0.81 -9.04
CA GLY A 66 -0.56 -0.30 -8.91
C GLY A 66 0.18 -0.84 -7.70
N ASP A 67 1.26 -0.17 -7.32
CA ASP A 67 2.23 -0.71 -6.37
C ASP A 67 1.74 -0.59 -4.91
N LEU A 68 1.50 -1.74 -4.27
CA LEU A 68 1.12 -1.81 -2.85
C LEU A 68 2.32 -1.70 -1.90
N VAL A 69 3.52 -2.00 -2.38
CA VAL A 69 4.74 -2.14 -1.59
C VAL A 69 5.86 -1.31 -2.21
N ASN A 70 6.86 -0.90 -1.42
CA ASN A 70 7.91 -0.01 -1.91
C ASN A 70 9.13 -0.78 -2.46
N LEU A 71 9.55 -1.87 -1.79
CA LEU A 71 10.77 -2.62 -2.15
C LEU A 71 10.50 -4.09 -2.52
N ALA A 72 9.23 -4.50 -2.50
CA ALA A 72 8.79 -5.88 -2.71
C ALA A 72 9.54 -6.89 -1.82
N SER A 73 9.87 -6.47 -0.59
CA SER A 73 10.42 -7.38 0.41
C SER A 73 9.35 -8.37 0.88
N GLY A 74 9.76 -9.56 1.32
CA GLY A 74 8.82 -10.56 1.82
C GLY A 74 7.99 -10.07 3.02
N ILE A 75 8.54 -9.16 3.83
CA ILE A 75 7.80 -8.54 4.94
C ILE A 75 6.72 -7.59 4.40
N GLU A 76 7.06 -6.73 3.42
CA GLU A 76 6.07 -5.82 2.81
C GLU A 76 4.97 -6.60 2.10
N ILE A 77 5.29 -7.68 1.38
CA ILE A 77 4.27 -8.50 0.70
C ILE A 77 3.31 -9.12 1.74
N ARG A 78 3.84 -9.61 2.87
CA ARG A 78 2.99 -10.13 3.96
C ARG A 78 2.12 -9.04 4.59
N ALA A 79 2.66 -7.84 4.78
CA ALA A 79 1.91 -6.70 5.29
C ALA A 79 0.81 -6.27 4.31
N ALA A 80 1.11 -6.19 3.01
CA ALA A 80 0.12 -5.90 1.96
C ALA A 80 -0.99 -6.96 1.91
N ALA A 81 -0.63 -8.24 2.03
CA ALA A 81 -1.63 -9.30 2.08
C ALA A 81 -2.50 -9.24 3.35
N ALA A 82 -1.95 -8.83 4.49
CA ALA A 82 -2.74 -8.60 5.71
C ALA A 82 -3.69 -7.40 5.54
N TRP A 83 -3.17 -6.28 5.05
CA TRP A 83 -3.95 -5.08 4.78
C TRP A 83 -5.11 -5.33 3.80
N LEU A 84 -4.86 -6.06 2.71
CA LEU A 84 -5.92 -6.41 1.74
C LEU A 84 -7.05 -7.26 2.34
N ARG A 85 -6.75 -8.11 3.34
CA ARG A 85 -7.79 -8.88 4.04
C ARG A 85 -8.63 -8.01 4.99
N GLU A 86 -8.05 -6.93 5.49
CA GLU A 86 -8.73 -5.97 6.37
C GLU A 86 -9.48 -4.88 5.57
N LEU A 87 -9.11 -4.69 4.31
CA LEU A 87 -9.63 -3.61 3.46
C LEU A 87 -11.12 -3.76 3.17
N GLY A 88 -11.58 -4.96 2.80
CA GLY A 88 -12.96 -5.20 2.36
C GLY A 88 -13.23 -6.65 1.96
N ASP A 89 -14.47 -6.93 1.58
CA ASP A 89 -14.90 -8.25 1.11
C ASP A 89 -14.43 -8.46 -0.35
N PRO A 90 -13.93 -9.64 -0.73
CA PRO A 90 -13.63 -9.93 -2.14
C PRO A 90 -14.79 -9.70 -3.12
N ALA A 91 -16.04 -9.66 -2.63
CA ALA A 91 -17.22 -9.32 -3.42
C ALA A 91 -17.34 -7.81 -3.74
N ASP A 92 -16.79 -6.94 -2.91
CA ASP A 92 -16.86 -5.47 -3.04
C ASP A 92 -15.50 -4.79 -3.30
N THR A 93 -14.43 -5.58 -3.33
CA THR A 93 -13.06 -5.08 -3.48
C THR A 93 -12.30 -5.91 -4.52
N SER A 94 -11.67 -5.24 -5.49
CA SER A 94 -10.82 -5.88 -6.51
C SER A 94 -9.42 -5.29 -6.53
N VAL A 95 -8.43 -6.15 -6.74
CA VAL A 95 -7.01 -5.78 -6.68
C VAL A 95 -6.28 -6.28 -7.91
N VAL A 96 -5.42 -5.44 -8.48
CA VAL A 96 -4.42 -5.84 -9.47
C VAL A 96 -3.04 -5.37 -8.98
N PRO A 97 -2.05 -6.26 -8.81
CA PRO A 97 -0.71 -5.85 -8.40
C PRO A 97 -0.02 -5.04 -9.51
N GLY A 98 0.83 -4.11 -9.10
CA GLY A 98 1.72 -3.37 -9.99
C GLY A 98 2.96 -4.17 -10.41
N ASN A 99 4.09 -3.48 -10.53
CA ASN A 99 5.27 -3.91 -11.29
C ASN A 99 6.19 -4.90 -10.56
#